data_AF-A0A370G110-F1
#
_entry.id   AF-A0A370G110-F1
#
_cell.length_a   1.000
_cell.length_b   1.000
_cell.length_c   1.000
_cell.angle_alpha   90.00
_cell.angle_beta   90.00
_cell.angle_gamma   90.00
#
_symmetry.space_group_name_H-M   'P 1'
#
loop_
_entity.id
_entity.type
_entity.pdbx_description
1 polymer ?
#
loop_
_entity_poly.entity_id
_entity_poly.type
_entity_poly.pdbx_seq_one_letter_code
_entity_poly.pdbx_strand_id
1 'polypeptide(L)' 'MNTYTAKLCCGKKAVETKSGDDAEELFIWMLGQASGPVDVDGIHGEVIENKTGKVVRQFKKAPPE' A
#
# COMPACT_ATOMS: atom_id res chain seq x y z
N MET A 1 -17.65 -1.60 -9.50
CA MET A 1 -16.54 -2.57 -9.42
C MET A 1 -15.29 -1.75 -9.21
N ASN A 2 -14.59 -1.94 -8.11
CA ASN A 2 -13.37 -1.19 -7.83
C ASN A 2 -12.24 -1.64 -8.76
N THR A 3 -11.59 -0.70 -9.42
CA THR A 3 -10.54 -0.96 -10.41
C THR A 3 -9.20 -1.31 -9.76
N TYR A 4 -8.95 -0.82 -8.55
CA TYR A 4 -7.70 -0.98 -7.84
C TYR A 4 -7.90 -1.40 -6.37
N THR A 5 -6.88 -2.04 -5.81
CA THR A 5 -6.79 -2.40 -4.40
C THR A 5 -5.40 -2.07 -3.86
N ALA A 6 -5.33 -1.15 -2.90
CA ALA A 6 -4.19 -0.91 -2.06
C ALA A 6 -4.09 -1.95 -0.95
N LYS A 7 -2.87 -2.43 -0.69
CA LYS A 7 -2.51 -3.28 0.44
C LYS A 7 -1.36 -2.63 1.19
N LEU A 8 -1.55 -2.44 2.49
CA LEU A 8 -0.49 -2.06 3.41
C LEU A 8 -0.05 -3.30 4.17
N CYS A 9 1.24 -3.60 4.14
CA CYS A 9 1.82 -4.81 4.69
C CYS A 9 2.92 -4.46 5.68
N CYS A 10 2.99 -5.21 6.78
CA CYS A 10 4.08 -5.16 7.75
C CYS A 10 4.78 -6.52 7.75
N GLY A 11 6.00 -6.58 7.23
CA GLY A 11 6.75 -7.84 7.07
C GLY A 11 6.12 -8.79 6.05
N LYS A 12 5.41 -9.85 6.48
CA LYS A 12 4.70 -10.78 5.59
C LYS A 12 3.17 -10.70 5.73
N LYS A 13 2.66 -9.78 6.57
CA LYS A 13 1.24 -9.71 6.91
C LYS A 13 0.63 -8.44 6.32
N ALA A 14 -0.47 -8.60 5.58
CA ALA A 14 -1.32 -7.46 5.22
C ALA A 14 -2.00 -6.93 6.49
N VAL A 15 -1.78 -5.66 6.78
CA VAL A 15 -2.31 -4.96 7.95
C VAL A 15 -3.62 -4.27 7.57
N GLU A 16 -3.64 -3.60 6.42
CA GLU A 16 -4.83 -2.93 5.91
C GLU A 16 -4.97 -3.07 4.39
N THR A 17 -6.21 -3.00 3.92
CA THR A 17 -6.52 -3.02 2.49
C THR A 17 -7.62 -2.01 2.17
N LYS A 18 -7.47 -1.29 1.07
CA LYS A 18 -8.49 -0.34 0.60
C LYS A 18 -8.67 -0.51 -0.90
N SER A 19 -9.92 -0.54 -1.37
CA SER A 19 -10.25 -0.65 -2.79
C SER A 19 -10.86 0.65 -3.29
N GLY A 20 -10.61 1.00 -4.54
CA GLY A 20 -11.03 2.27 -5.14
C GLY A 20 -10.90 2.24 -6.67
N ASP A 21 -11.32 3.31 -7.31
CA ASP A 21 -11.23 3.44 -8.77
C ASP A 21 -10.07 4.35 -9.22
N ASP A 22 -9.41 5.00 -8.26
CA ASP A 22 -8.24 5.85 -8.48
C ASP A 22 -7.01 5.25 -7.77
N ALA A 23 -5.98 4.91 -8.56
CA ALA A 23 -4.74 4.35 -8.05
C ALA A 23 -3.91 5.36 -7.26
N GLU A 24 -3.98 6.65 -7.60
CA GLU A 24 -3.25 7.73 -6.94
C GLU A 24 -3.86 8.04 -5.58
N GLU A 25 -5.20 8.13 -5.50
CA GLU A 25 -5.90 8.31 -4.22
C GLU A 25 -5.57 7.17 -3.24
N LEU A 26 -5.58 5.93 -3.73
CA LEU A 26 -5.21 4.76 -2.95
C LEU A 26 -3.75 4.78 -2.51
N PHE A 27 -2.84 5.28 -3.35
CA PHE A 27 -1.43 5.41 -3.02
C PHE A 27 -1.18 6.49 -1.95
N ILE A 28 -1.82 7.65 -2.06
CA ILE A 28 -1.76 8.73 -1.07
C ILE A 28 -2.29 8.25 0.28
N TRP A 29 -3.44 7.57 0.29
CA TRP A 29 -4.00 6.97 1.51
C TRP A 29 -2.98 6.04 2.18
N MET A 30 -2.32 5.19 1.39
CA MET A 30 -1.34 4.23 1.88
C MET A 30 -0.10 4.90 2.50
N LEU A 31 0.39 5.98 1.88
CA LEU A 31 1.49 6.79 2.44
C LEU A 31 1.08 7.49 3.74
N GLY A 32 -0.17 7.93 3.85
CA GLY A 32 -0.73 8.49 5.09
C GLY A 32 -0.69 7.47 6.23
N GLN A 33 -1.11 6.23 5.95
CA GLN A 33 -1.04 5.14 6.93
C GLN A 33 0.40 4.80 7.33
N ALA A 34 1.33 4.83 6.38
CA ALA A 34 2.75 4.53 6.61
C ALA A 34 3.53 5.64 7.36
N SER A 35 3.02 6.88 7.32
CA SER A 35 3.62 8.04 7.98
C SER A 35 3.13 8.24 9.42
N GLY A 36 2.25 7.37 9.91
CA GLY A 36 1.80 7.38 11.30
C GLY A 36 2.91 7.04 12.30
N PRO A 37 2.67 7.19 13.62
CA PRO A 37 3.67 7.06 14.69
C PRO A 37 4.20 5.63 14.90
N VAL A 38 3.85 4.72 14.00
CA VAL A 38 4.23 3.32 14.07
C VAL A 38 5.59 3.15 13.39
N ASP A 39 6.65 3.22 14.19
CA ASP A 39 8.01 2.75 13.85
C ASP A 39 8.00 1.22 13.71
N VAL A 40 7.27 0.73 12.72
CA VAL A 40 7.30 -0.69 12.33
C VAL A 40 8.24 -0.81 11.15
N ASP A 41 9.40 -1.37 11.43
CA ASP A 41 10.32 -1.82 10.40
C ASP A 41 9.60 -2.78 9.45
N GLY A 42 9.82 -2.57 8.14
CA GLY A 42 9.24 -3.43 7.11
C GLY A 42 7.80 -3.11 6.73
N ILE A 43 7.30 -1.90 7.03
CA ILE A 43 6.11 -1.39 6.33
C ILE A 43 6.44 -1.23 4.85
N HIS A 44 5.63 -1.88 4.03
CA HIS A 44 5.59 -1.70 2.58
C HIS A 44 4.13 -1.69 2.15
N GLY A 45 3.87 -1.20 0.97
CA GLY A 45 2.53 -1.32 0.42
C GLY A 45 2.52 -1.24 -1.09
N GLU A 46 1.44 -1.78 -1.66
CA GLU A 46 1.29 -2.04 -3.08
C GLU A 46 -0.14 -1.67 -3.49
N VAL A 47 -0.29 -0.96 -4.62
CA VAL A 47 -1.57 -0.77 -5.31
C VAL A 47 -1.61 -1.73 -6.47
N ILE A 48 -2.64 -2.57 -6.49
CA ILE A 48 -2.84 -3.61 -7.49
C ILE A 48 -4.02 -3.22 -8.36
N GLU A 49 -3.89 -3.31 -9.67
CA GLU A 49 -5.02 -3.22 -10.59
C GLU A 49 -5.78 -4.55 -10.60
N ASN A 50 -7.06 -4.53 -10.24
CA ASN A 50 -7.87 -5.72 -10.02
C ASN A 50 -8.15 -6.52 -11.31
N LYS A 51 -8.10 -5.86 -12.48
CA LYS A 51 -8.32 -6.53 -13.77
C LYS A 51 -7.14 -7.38 -14.20
N THR A 52 -5.91 -6.84 -14.09
CA THR A 52 -4.70 -7.54 -14.55
C THR A 52 -3.91 -8.19 -13.42
N GLY A 53 -4.21 -7.87 -12.16
CA GLY A 53 -3.45 -8.30 -10.99
C GLY A 53 -2.06 -7.65 -10.90
N LYS A 54 -1.78 -6.63 -11.71
CA LYS A 54 -0.47 -5.96 -11.73
C LYS A 54 -0.34 -4.93 -10.63
N VAL A 55 0.83 -4.87 -10.01
CA VAL A 55 1.21 -3.78 -9.10
C VAL A 55 1.49 -2.52 -9.93
N VAL A 56 0.68 -1.48 -9.77
CA VAL A 56 0.81 -0.20 -10.49
C VAL A 56 1.58 0.86 -9.70
N ARG A 57 1.59 0.72 -8.37
CA ARG A 57 2.37 1.54 -7.43
C ARG A 57 2.82 0.70 -6.25
N GLN A 58 3.99 0.99 -5.71
CA GLN A 58 4.48 0.37 -4.48
C GLN A 58 5.38 1.34 -3.72
N PHE A 59 5.48 1.17 -2.41
CA PHE A 59 6.53 1.76 -1.60
C PHE A 59 7.05 0.73 -0.60
N LYS A 60 8.31 0.90 -0.18
CA LYS A 60 8.92 0.14 0.90
C LYS A 60 9.71 1.13 1.75
N LYS A 61 9.38 1.23 3.04
CA LYS A 61 10.20 2.00 3.98
C LYS A 61 11.48 1.17 4.17
N ALA A 62 12.58 1.61 3.56
CA ALA A 62 13.89 1.01 3.81
C ALA A 62 14.31 1.36 5.24
N PRO A 63 14.97 0.45 5.98
CA PRO A 63 15.62 0.84 7.22
C PRO A 63 16.65 1.94 6.92
N PRO A 64 16.79 2.96 7.77
CA PRO A 64 17.90 3.90 7.66
C PRO A 64 19.23 3.13 7.78
N GLU A 65 20.21 3.48 6.93
CA GLU A 65 21.55 2.89 6.89
C GLU A 65 22.36 3.13 8.17
#